data_AF-A0A8S4S7F6-F1
#
_entry.id   AF-A0A8S4S7F6-F1
#
_cell.length_a   1.000
_cell.length_b   1.000
_cell.length_c   1.000
_cell.angle_alpha   90.00
_cell.angle_beta   90.00
_cell.angle_gamma   90.00
#
_symmetry.space_group_name_H-M   'P 1'
#
loop_
_entity.id
_entity.type
_entity.pdbx_description
1 polymer ?
#
loop_
_entity_poly.entity_id
_entity_poly.type
_entity_poly.pdbx_seq_one_letter_code
_entity_poly.pdbx_strand_id
1 'polypeptide(L)'
;MSSKEAFQNEMDDFSSNSACYYMLNHAKDAISEIFSTKLQNYKNAKLAYLTSQEVEDVFNHDGTVYTGSAGLAFYYLMSSFGKNEECNEILQKALEYVDLNNLKGRRISFLCGDAGPLAIATVISYKLGQQRPDSLPQYGHLAKR
;
A
#
# COMPACT_ATOMS: atom_id res chain seq x y z
N MET A 1 -28.24 -3.04 -22.32
CA MET A 1 -28.17 -4.12 -21.31
C MET A 1 -26.81 -4.03 -20.63
N SER A 2 -26.77 -3.60 -19.37
CA SER A 2 -25.57 -3.54 -18.49
C SER A 2 -25.94 -3.57 -16.99
N SER A 3 -27.22 -3.69 -16.63
CA SER A 3 -27.71 -3.43 -15.27
C SER A 3 -27.52 -4.54 -14.24
N LYS A 4 -26.88 -5.68 -14.59
CA LYS A 4 -26.65 -6.78 -13.64
C LYS A 4 -25.26 -6.77 -12.98
N GLU A 5 -24.31 -6.02 -13.53
CA GLU A 5 -22.89 -6.03 -13.08
C GLU A 5 -22.49 -4.76 -12.34
N ALA A 6 -23.37 -3.77 -12.27
CA ALA A 6 -23.12 -2.49 -11.61
C ALA A 6 -24.33 -2.03 -10.81
N PHE A 7 -24.05 -1.38 -9.68
CA PHE A 7 -25.05 -0.61 -8.96
C PHE A 7 -25.44 0.62 -9.78
N GLN A 8 -26.70 1.05 -9.69
CA GLN A 8 -27.13 2.31 -10.27
C GLN A 8 -26.43 3.46 -9.53
N ASN A 9 -25.73 4.34 -10.26
CA ASN A 9 -25.09 5.51 -9.67
C ASN A 9 -26.16 6.50 -9.19
N GLU A 10 -26.25 6.69 -7.88
CA GLU A 10 -27.18 7.64 -7.24
C GLU A 10 -26.57 9.05 -7.09
N MET A 11 -25.30 9.22 -7.45
CA MET A 11 -24.61 10.50 -7.31
C MET A 11 -24.93 11.42 -8.49
N ASP A 12 -25.20 12.68 -8.19
CA ASP A 12 -25.37 13.72 -9.20
C ASP A 12 -24.09 13.91 -10.03
N ASP A 13 -24.26 14.29 -11.30
CA ASP A 13 -23.16 14.69 -12.15
C ASP A 13 -22.46 15.94 -11.60
N PHE A 14 -21.17 16.05 -11.89
CA PHE A 14 -20.36 17.19 -11.47
C PHE A 14 -20.98 18.51 -11.96
N SER A 15 -21.18 19.45 -11.03
CA SER A 15 -21.58 20.81 -11.33
C SER A 15 -20.71 21.81 -10.59
N SER A 16 -20.44 22.95 -11.23
CA SER A 16 -19.65 24.05 -10.65
C SER A 16 -20.37 24.77 -9.50
N ASN A 17 -21.65 24.46 -9.25
CA ASN A 17 -22.44 25.11 -8.21
C ASN A 17 -22.45 24.27 -6.92
N SER A 18 -21.83 24.84 -5.88
CA SER A 18 -21.96 24.52 -4.44
C SER A 18 -21.51 23.16 -3.91
N ALA A 19 -21.70 22.03 -4.60
CA ALA A 19 -21.30 20.71 -4.06
C ALA A 19 -19.76 20.54 -4.03
N CYS A 20 -19.05 21.12 -5.01
CA CYS A 20 -17.59 21.01 -5.13
C CYS A 20 -16.81 21.74 -4.04
N TYR A 21 -17.40 22.74 -3.39
CA TYR A 21 -16.75 23.51 -2.31
C TYR A 21 -16.39 22.64 -1.10
N TYR A 22 -17.12 21.55 -0.86
CA TYR A 22 -16.82 20.65 0.26
C TYR A 22 -15.72 19.63 -0.04
N MET A 23 -15.46 19.28 -1.30
CA MET A 23 -14.46 18.27 -1.66
C MET A 23 -13.14 18.86 -2.15
N LEU A 24 -13.17 20.03 -2.80
CA LEU A 24 -12.00 20.63 -3.45
C LEU A 24 -11.65 22.00 -2.88
N ASN A 25 -10.36 22.26 -2.78
CA ASN A 25 -9.79 23.58 -2.53
C ASN A 25 -9.23 24.15 -3.84
N HIS A 26 -10.07 24.94 -4.53
CA HIS A 26 -9.73 25.51 -5.83
C HIS A 26 -8.54 26.49 -5.80
N ALA A 27 -8.21 27.08 -4.65
CA ALA A 27 -7.08 27.99 -4.53
C ALA A 27 -5.72 27.26 -4.44
N LYS A 28 -5.72 26.00 -4.00
CA LYS A 28 -4.51 25.20 -3.76
C LYS A 28 -4.36 24.03 -4.74
N ASP A 29 -5.27 23.89 -5.71
CA ASP A 29 -5.36 22.72 -6.59
C ASP A 29 -5.27 21.39 -5.81
N ALA A 30 -6.04 21.30 -4.72
CA ALA A 30 -5.96 20.22 -3.75
C ALA A 30 -7.36 19.81 -3.26
N ILE A 31 -7.47 18.67 -2.58
CA ILE A 31 -8.69 18.32 -1.84
C ILE A 31 -8.89 19.25 -0.64
N SER A 32 -10.15 19.45 -0.24
CA SER A 32 -10.46 20.21 0.97
C SER A 32 -9.94 19.48 2.22
N GLU A 33 -9.66 20.22 3.28
CA GLU A 33 -9.21 19.65 4.55
C GLU A 33 -10.30 18.75 5.16
N ILE A 34 -11.56 19.16 5.08
CA ILE A 34 -12.72 18.39 5.56
C ILE A 34 -12.79 17.03 4.87
N PHE A 35 -12.63 17.01 3.54
CA PHE A 35 -12.67 15.77 2.78
C PHE A 35 -11.43 14.92 3.02
N SER A 36 -10.25 15.53 3.12
CA SER A 36 -9.01 14.85 3.49
C SER A 36 -9.14 14.13 4.84
N THR A 37 -9.65 14.80 5.88
CA THR A 37 -9.89 14.19 7.19
C THR A 37 -10.86 13.01 7.10
N LYS A 38 -11.94 13.15 6.33
CA LYS A 38 -12.90 12.05 6.10
C LYS A 38 -12.23 10.83 5.45
N LEU A 39 -11.38 11.05 4.44
CA LEU A 39 -10.63 9.99 3.77
C LEU A 39 -9.61 9.33 4.72
N GLN A 40 -8.88 10.11 5.51
CA GLN A 40 -7.92 9.56 6.48
C GLN A 40 -8.61 8.70 7.54
N ASN A 41 -9.75 9.16 8.08
CA ASN A 41 -10.52 8.39 9.06
C ASN A 41 -11.03 7.06 8.47
N TYR A 42 -11.57 7.10 7.25
CA TYR A 42 -12.02 5.90 6.55
C TYR A 42 -10.87 4.93 6.29
N LYS A 43 -9.74 5.43 5.77
CA LYS A 43 -8.54 4.65 5.52
C LYS A 43 -8.04 3.95 6.79
N ASN A 44 -7.92 4.68 7.89
CA ASN A 44 -7.44 4.15 9.17
C ASN A 44 -8.38 3.07 9.72
N ALA A 45 -9.70 3.30 9.66
CA ALA A 45 -10.69 2.32 10.10
C ALA A 45 -10.64 1.03 9.26
N LYS A 46 -10.47 1.14 7.94
CA LYS A 46 -10.36 -0.03 7.06
C LYS A 46 -9.04 -0.77 7.23
N LEU A 47 -7.93 -0.06 7.43
CA LEU A 47 -6.64 -0.68 7.73
C LEU A 47 -6.72 -1.45 9.05
N ALA A 48 -7.28 -0.85 10.11
CA ALA A 48 -7.43 -1.51 11.41
C ALA A 48 -8.28 -2.79 11.32
N TYR A 49 -9.34 -2.78 10.50
CA TYR A 49 -10.13 -3.98 10.22
C TYR A 49 -9.30 -5.05 9.47
N LEU A 50 -8.56 -4.66 8.44
CA LEU A 50 -7.73 -5.56 7.63
C LEU A 50 -6.59 -6.20 8.43
N THR A 51 -6.03 -5.48 9.40
CA THR A 51 -4.94 -5.96 10.27
C THR A 51 -5.44 -6.52 11.60
N SER A 52 -6.74 -6.81 11.71
CA SER A 52 -7.28 -7.52 12.88
C SER A 52 -6.91 -9.01 12.80
N GLN A 53 -6.77 -9.68 13.95
CA GLN A 53 -6.32 -11.08 14.01
C GLN A 53 -7.20 -12.05 13.21
N GLU A 54 -8.48 -11.74 13.02
CA GLU A 54 -9.41 -12.56 12.25
C GLU A 54 -9.14 -12.55 10.74
N VAL A 55 -8.48 -11.49 10.23
CA VAL A 55 -8.22 -11.29 8.80
C VAL A 55 -6.74 -11.50 8.46
N GLU A 56 -5.84 -11.33 9.44
CA GLU A 56 -4.40 -11.48 9.24
C GLU A 56 -3.98 -12.89 8.79
N ASP A 57 -4.74 -13.92 9.20
CA ASP A 57 -4.48 -15.32 8.81
C ASP A 57 -4.58 -15.56 7.29
N VAL A 58 -5.32 -14.70 6.57
CA VAL A 58 -5.47 -14.76 5.10
C VAL A 58 -4.12 -14.55 4.40
N PHE A 59 -3.19 -13.82 5.02
CA PHE A 59 -1.90 -13.48 4.44
C PHE A 59 -0.82 -14.56 4.65
N ASN A 60 -1.07 -15.56 5.50
CA ASN A 60 -0.06 -16.55 5.91
C ASN A 60 0.35 -17.54 4.80
N HIS A 61 -0.36 -17.56 3.66
CA HIS A 61 -0.15 -18.55 2.61
C HIS A 61 0.15 -17.97 1.23
N ASP A 62 -0.12 -16.68 1.02
CA ASP A 62 0.13 -15.99 -0.25
C ASP A 62 1.08 -14.81 -0.03
N GLY A 63 2.30 -14.93 -0.55
CA GLY A 63 3.33 -13.88 -0.50
C GLY A 63 3.33 -12.94 -1.70
N THR A 64 2.34 -13.03 -2.61
CA THR A 64 2.28 -12.19 -3.81
C THR A 64 1.71 -10.80 -3.52
N VAL A 65 1.93 -9.85 -4.44
CA VAL A 65 1.41 -8.49 -4.29
C VAL A 65 -0.07 -8.40 -4.63
N TYR A 66 -0.55 -9.24 -5.57
CA TYR A 66 -1.92 -9.17 -6.08
C TYR A 66 -2.98 -9.47 -5.01
N THR A 67 -2.76 -10.52 -4.20
CA THR A 67 -3.72 -11.01 -3.20
C THR A 67 -3.09 -11.32 -1.85
N GLY A 68 -1.77 -11.25 -1.76
CA GLY A 68 -1.01 -11.73 -0.61
C GLY A 68 -0.45 -10.63 0.30
N SER A 69 0.37 -11.07 1.25
CA SER A 69 1.03 -10.23 2.27
C SER A 69 1.85 -9.10 1.65
N ALA A 70 2.55 -9.36 0.54
CA ALA A 70 3.35 -8.33 -0.13
C ALA A 70 2.51 -7.18 -0.69
N GLY A 71 1.21 -7.38 -0.92
CA GLY A 71 0.28 -6.29 -1.29
C GLY A 71 0.08 -5.31 -0.14
N LEU A 72 -0.03 -5.82 1.09
CA LEU A 72 -0.11 -5.01 2.30
C LEU A 72 1.22 -4.33 2.61
N ALA A 73 2.35 -5.02 2.41
CA ALA A 73 3.68 -4.40 2.47
C ALA A 73 3.79 -3.21 1.51
N PHE A 74 3.29 -3.37 0.28
CA PHE A 74 3.28 -2.29 -0.71
C PHE A 74 2.40 -1.11 -0.27
N TYR A 75 1.24 -1.36 0.34
CA TYR A 75 0.41 -0.30 0.92
C TYR A 75 1.15 0.52 1.99
N TYR A 76 1.87 -0.12 2.91
CA TYR A 76 2.66 0.57 3.93
C TYR A 76 3.81 1.36 3.30
N LEU A 77 4.52 0.79 2.32
CA LEU A 77 5.54 1.51 1.56
C LEU A 77 4.95 2.75 0.89
N MET A 78 3.80 2.64 0.22
CA MET A 78 3.14 3.78 -0.41
C MET A 78 2.72 4.85 0.60
N SER A 79 2.28 4.43 1.79
CA SER A 79 1.89 5.32 2.90
C SER A 79 3.06 6.08 3.53
N SER A 80 4.30 5.64 3.30
CA SER A 80 5.51 6.36 3.73
C SER A 80 5.88 7.53 2.83
N PHE A 81 5.41 7.58 1.57
CA PHE A 81 5.78 8.68 0.69
C PHE A 81 5.23 10.03 1.18
N GLY A 82 6.07 11.06 1.17
CA GLY A 82 5.71 12.42 1.59
C GLY A 82 5.83 12.70 3.09
N LYS A 83 6.27 11.72 3.89
CA LYS A 83 6.64 11.92 5.31
C LYS A 83 8.16 11.89 5.44
N ASN A 84 8.75 12.77 6.26
CA ASN A 84 10.22 12.82 6.38
C ASN A 84 10.75 11.99 7.57
N GLU A 85 10.07 11.95 8.72
CA GLU A 85 10.61 11.34 9.95
C GLU A 85 9.82 10.13 10.49
N GLU A 86 8.48 10.09 10.35
CA GLU A 86 7.63 8.92 10.71
C GLU A 86 7.77 7.70 9.77
N CYS A 87 8.70 7.76 8.80
CA CYS A 87 8.80 6.74 7.76
C CYS A 87 9.35 5.41 8.25
N ASN A 88 10.25 5.41 9.24
CA ASN A 88 11.00 4.19 9.54
C ASN A 88 10.15 3.13 10.22
N GLU A 89 9.25 3.51 11.14
CA GLU A 89 8.32 2.57 11.76
C GLU A 89 7.33 2.00 10.73
N ILE A 90 6.82 2.83 9.82
CA ILE A 90 5.93 2.39 8.73
C ILE A 90 6.65 1.42 7.79
N LEU A 91 7.91 1.72 7.45
CA LEU A 91 8.74 0.87 6.60
C LEU A 91 9.12 -0.44 7.29
N GLN A 92 9.40 -0.43 8.60
CA GLN A 92 9.61 -1.64 9.38
C GLN A 92 8.33 -2.48 9.44
N LYS A 93 7.17 -1.85 9.66
CA LYS A 93 5.87 -2.54 9.62
C LYS A 93 5.59 -3.15 8.26
N ALA A 94 5.99 -2.48 7.17
CA ALA A 94 5.88 -3.04 5.82
C ALA A 94 6.68 -4.34 5.66
N LEU A 95 7.87 -4.44 6.27
CA LEU A 95 8.72 -5.64 6.18
C LEU A 95 8.14 -6.86 6.87
N GLU A 96 7.32 -6.69 7.91
CA GLU A 96 6.62 -7.80 8.56
C GLU A 96 5.72 -8.57 7.58
N TYR A 97 5.25 -7.90 6.53
CA TYR A 97 4.41 -8.49 5.49
C TYR A 97 5.19 -8.97 4.25
N VAL A 98 6.53 -8.95 4.28
CA VAL A 98 7.35 -9.47 3.18
C VAL A 98 8.00 -10.80 3.58
N ASP A 99 7.54 -11.89 2.98
CA ASP A 99 8.13 -13.23 3.17
C ASP A 99 9.13 -13.56 2.06
N LEU A 100 10.41 -13.27 2.32
CA LEU A 100 11.52 -13.64 1.41
C LEU A 100 11.99 -15.09 1.58
N ASN A 101 11.54 -15.80 2.62
CA ASN A 101 11.96 -17.18 2.86
C ASN A 101 11.13 -18.18 2.04
N ASN A 102 9.99 -17.75 1.52
CA ASN A 102 9.01 -18.60 0.85
C ASN A 102 8.83 -18.30 -0.65
N LEU A 103 9.84 -17.68 -1.27
CA LEU A 103 9.88 -17.42 -2.72
C LEU A 103 9.76 -18.73 -3.51
N LYS A 104 8.94 -18.74 -4.56
CA LYS A 104 8.55 -19.98 -5.25
C LYS A 104 9.36 -20.27 -6.51
N GLY A 105 10.01 -19.28 -7.09
CA GLY A 105 10.78 -19.38 -8.33
C GLY A 105 9.95 -19.69 -9.58
N ARG A 106 8.61 -19.62 -9.50
CA ARG A 106 7.70 -20.04 -10.60
C ARG A 106 7.21 -18.89 -11.47
N ARG A 107 7.09 -17.69 -10.92
CA ARG A 107 6.55 -16.50 -11.59
C ARG A 107 7.46 -15.30 -11.32
N ILE A 108 7.66 -14.46 -12.34
CA ILE A 108 8.64 -13.36 -12.31
C ILE A 108 7.99 -11.97 -12.31
N SER A 109 6.67 -11.87 -12.38
CA SER A 109 5.96 -10.58 -12.42
C SER A 109 5.92 -9.91 -11.04
N PHE A 110 5.83 -8.57 -11.00
CA PHE A 110 5.63 -7.83 -9.75
C PHE A 110 4.36 -8.26 -9.00
N LEU A 111 3.22 -8.41 -9.69
CA LEU A 111 1.94 -8.70 -9.03
C LEU A 111 1.85 -10.14 -8.50
N CYS A 112 2.20 -11.12 -9.34
CA CYS A 112 1.89 -12.52 -9.07
C CYS A 112 3.13 -13.41 -8.88
N GLY A 113 4.33 -12.84 -8.75
CA GLY A 113 5.59 -13.57 -8.72
C GLY A 113 6.62 -12.94 -7.79
N ASP A 114 7.79 -13.55 -7.73
CA ASP A 114 8.82 -13.24 -6.73
C ASP A 114 9.42 -11.83 -6.91
N ALA A 115 9.31 -11.25 -8.11
CA ALA A 115 9.77 -9.88 -8.35
C ALA A 115 9.02 -8.83 -7.50
N GLY A 116 7.78 -9.10 -7.10
CA GLY A 116 7.00 -8.23 -6.21
C GLY A 116 7.64 -8.04 -4.84
N PRO A 117 7.66 -9.07 -3.98
CA PRO A 117 8.26 -9.00 -2.65
C PRO A 117 9.74 -8.61 -2.71
N LEU A 118 10.50 -9.07 -3.72
CA LEU A 118 11.91 -8.68 -3.89
C LEU A 118 12.08 -7.17 -4.18
N ALA A 119 11.30 -6.61 -5.10
CA ALA A 119 11.38 -5.19 -5.42
C ALA A 119 10.94 -4.31 -4.25
N ILE A 120 9.87 -4.70 -3.55
CA ILE A 120 9.37 -3.98 -2.36
C ILE A 120 10.41 -4.00 -1.24
N ALA A 121 10.95 -5.17 -0.89
CA ALA A 121 12.04 -5.28 0.08
C ALA A 121 13.25 -4.43 -0.32
N THR A 122 13.53 -4.35 -1.62
CA THR A 122 14.65 -3.57 -2.17
C THR A 122 14.48 -2.07 -1.97
N VAL A 123 13.30 -1.54 -2.25
CA VAL A 123 13.04 -0.11 -2.02
C VAL A 123 13.00 0.23 -0.53
N ILE A 124 12.41 -0.65 0.29
CA ILE A 124 12.30 -0.41 1.73
C ILE A 124 13.68 -0.34 2.39
N SER A 125 14.55 -1.32 2.19
CA SER A 125 15.86 -1.23 2.86
C SER A 125 16.80 -0.22 2.22
N TYR A 126 16.59 0.22 0.97
CA TYR A 126 17.25 1.44 0.47
C TYR A 126 16.84 2.67 1.29
N LYS A 127 15.53 2.83 1.56
CA LYS A 127 14.99 3.93 2.36
C LYS A 127 15.42 3.88 3.83
N LEU A 128 15.48 2.70 4.45
CA LEU A 128 15.90 2.55 5.85
C LEU A 128 17.42 2.80 6.05
N GLY A 129 18.24 2.65 5.00
CA GLY A 129 19.67 2.86 5.09
C GLY A 129 20.33 2.04 6.21
N GLN A 130 20.96 2.73 7.17
CA GLN A 130 21.63 2.10 8.33
C GLN A 130 20.66 1.48 9.35
N GLN A 131 19.38 1.82 9.29
CA GLN A 131 18.35 1.27 10.20
C GLN A 131 17.68 0.01 9.63
N ARG A 132 18.20 -0.56 8.54
CA ARG A 132 17.64 -1.78 7.96
C ARG A 132 17.91 -2.98 8.89
N PRO A 133 17.00 -3.95 8.96
CA PRO A 133 17.27 -5.24 9.57
C PRO A 133 18.33 -6.05 8.81
N ASP A 134 19.17 -6.80 9.52
CA ASP A 134 20.17 -7.70 8.93
C ASP A 134 19.57 -8.85 8.14
N SER A 135 18.31 -9.19 8.39
CA SER A 135 17.56 -10.25 7.70
C SER A 135 17.28 -9.94 6.23
N LEU A 136 17.42 -8.69 5.80
CA LEU A 136 17.27 -8.33 4.39
C LEU A 136 18.57 -8.55 3.61
N PRO A 137 18.51 -9.04 2.36
CA PRO A 137 19.71 -9.19 1.55
C PRO A 137 20.38 -7.84 1.27
N GLN A 138 21.71 -7.79 1.36
CA GLN A 138 22.49 -6.59 1.05
C GLN A 138 22.49 -6.33 -0.47
N TYR A 139 22.06 -5.13 -0.87
CA TYR A 139 21.91 -4.76 -2.29
C TYR A 139 23.20 -4.79 -3.10
N GLY A 140 24.34 -4.50 -2.46
CA GLY A 140 25.65 -4.55 -3.11
C GLY A 140 26.03 -5.94 -3.63
N HIS A 141 25.38 -7.00 -3.13
CA HIS A 141 25.64 -8.38 -3.53
C HIS A 141 24.67 -8.92 -4.59
N LEU A 142 23.43 -8.40 -4.65
CA LEU A 142 22.42 -8.86 -5.62
C LEU A 142 22.62 -8.30 -7.03
N ALA A 143 23.14 -7.08 -7.17
CA ALA A 143 23.38 -6.43 -8.46
C ALA A 143 24.60 -6.99 -9.24
N LYS A 144 25.27 -8.03 -8.73
CA LYS A 144 26.50 -8.61 -9.31
C LYS A 144 26.32 -10.03 -9.86
N ARG A 145 25.08 -10.52 -9.98
CA ARG A 145 24.74 -11.76 -10.69
C ARG A 145 24.04 -11.41 -12.00
#